data_AF-A0A3N5QAH8-F1
#
_entry.id   AF-A0A3N5QAH8-F1
#
_cell.length_a   1.000
_cell.length_b   1.000
_cell.length_c   1.000
_cell.angle_alpha   90.00
_cell.angle_beta   90.00
_cell.angle_gamma   90.00
#
_symmetry.space_group_name_H-M   'P 1'
#
loop_
_entity.id
_entity.type
_entity.pdbx_description
1 polymer ?
#
loop_
_entity_poly.entity_id
_entity_poly.type
_entity_poly.pdbx_seq_one_letter_code
_entity_poly.pdbx_strand_id
1 'polypeptide(L)' 'MSQPIIAVKNIGKSFKQPDKSLLMVLNDVSLDIPKGTIAAVTGVSGSGKSTLLHLLGG' A
#
# COMPACT_ATOMS: atom_id res chain seq x y z
N MET A 1 4.40 8.68 -22.75
CA MET A 1 3.85 8.37 -21.42
C MET A 1 4.81 8.91 -20.37
N SER A 2 4.34 9.67 -19.39
CA SER A 2 5.20 10.22 -18.33
C SER A 2 5.71 9.12 -17.40
N GLN A 3 7.00 9.12 -17.04
CA GLN A 3 7.52 8.17 -16.06
C GLN A 3 6.84 8.38 -14.68
N PRO A 4 6.43 7.29 -14.00
CA PRO A 4 5.86 7.39 -12.67
C PRO A 4 6.92 7.84 -11.65
N ILE A 5 6.51 8.66 -10.69
CA ILE A 5 7.37 9.08 -9.58
C ILE A 5 7.29 8.10 -8.39
N ILE A 6 6.17 7.37 -8.28
CA ILE A 6 6.01 6.24 -7.38
C ILE A 6 5.56 5.05 -8.22
N ALA A 7 6.26 3.93 -8.11
CA ALA A 7 5.88 2.67 -8.73
C ALA A 7 6.14 1.53 -7.75
N VAL A 8 5.09 0.79 -7.41
CA VAL A 8 5.17 -0.43 -6.59
C VAL A 8 4.49 -1.57 -7.32
N LYS A 9 5.10 -2.76 -7.26
CA LYS A 9 4.59 -3.97 -7.90
C LYS A 9 4.52 -5.08 -6.86
N ASN A 10 3.35 -5.71 -6.82
CA ASN A 10 3.06 -6.92 -6.04
C ASN A 10 3.46 -6.81 -4.55
N ILE A 11 3.23 -5.65 -3.92
CA ILE A 11 3.59 -5.45 -2.52
C ILE A 11 2.56 -6.10 -1.60
N GLY A 12 3.05 -6.74 -0.55
CA GLY A 12 2.24 -7.32 0.50
C GLY A 12 2.72 -6.90 1.88
N LYS A 13 1.81 -6.87 2.85
CA LYS A 13 2.15 -6.63 4.25
C LYS A 13 1.28 -7.48 5.16
N SER A 14 1.95 -8.20 6.04
CA SER A 14 1.30 -8.96 7.11
C SER A 14 1.87 -8.55 8.46
N PHE A 15 1.04 -8.63 9.50
CA PHE A 15 1.45 -8.45 10.88
C PHE A 15 1.27 -9.75 11.65
N LYS A 16 2.22 -10.03 12.54
CA LYS A 16 2.15 -11.22 13.41
C LYS A 16 1.19 -10.94 14.55
N GLN A 17 0.25 -11.86 14.77
CA GLN A 17 -0.70 -11.81 15.87
C GLN A 17 -0.16 -12.56 17.10
N PRO A 18 -0.74 -12.34 18.30
CA PRO A 18 -0.29 -13.01 19.54
C PRO A 18 -0.34 -14.54 19.47
N ASP A 19 -1.31 -15.09 18.73
CA ASP A 19 -1.45 -16.53 18.45
C ASP A 19 -0.45 -17.07 17.40
N LYS A 20 0.49 -16.23 16.97
CA LYS A 20 1.49 -16.47 15.91
C LYS A 20 0.93 -16.55 14.49
N SER A 21 -0.37 -16.36 14.29
CA SER A 21 -0.94 -16.25 12.95
C SER A 21 -0.49 -14.95 12.26
N LEU A 22 -0.64 -14.90 10.94
CA LEU A 22 -0.32 -13.74 10.12
C LEU A 22 -1.61 -13.07 9.66
N LEU A 23 -1.84 -11.84 10.12
CA LEU A 23 -2.89 -10.99 9.60
C LEU A 23 -2.38 -10.31 8.33
N MET A 24 -2.88 -10.74 7.17
CA MET A 24 -2.61 -10.09 5.90
C MET A 24 -3.40 -8.78 5.81
N VAL A 25 -2.70 -7.66 5.68
CA VAL A 25 -3.29 -6.30 5.60
C VAL A 25 -3.25 -5.78 4.17
N LEU A 26 -2.16 -6.02 3.45
CA LEU A 26 -2.05 -5.74 2.02
C LEU A 26 -1.73 -7.03 1.30
N ASN A 27 -2.48 -7.30 0.23
CA ASN A 27 -2.33 -8.47 -0.60
C ASN A 27 -2.16 -8.05 -2.05
N ASP A 28 -0.97 -8.29 -2.61
CA ASP A 28 -0.67 -8.11 -4.02
C ASP A 28 -1.06 -6.73 -4.59
N VAL A 29 -0.62 -5.66 -3.93
CA VAL A 29 -0.94 -4.30 -4.35
C VAL A 29 0.08 -3.82 -5.40
N SER A 30 -0.41 -3.34 -6.53
CA SER A 30 0.41 -2.69 -7.57
C SER A 30 -0.18 -1.32 -7.90
N LEU A 31 0.67 -0.30 -7.96
CA LEU A 31 0.26 1.08 -8.20
C LEU A 31 1.38 1.86 -8.89
N ASP A 32 1.01 2.64 -9.89
CA ASP A 32 1.89 3.62 -10.54
C ASP A 32 1.27 5.02 -10.39
N ILE A 33 2.01 5.97 -9.81
CA ILE A 33 1.59 7.38 -9.68
C ILE A 33 2.46 8.24 -10.61
N PRO A 34 1.87 8.81 -11.68
CA PRO A 34 2.58 9.74 -12.56
C PRO A 34 3.06 11.01 -11.83
N LYS A 35 4.18 11.57 -12.30
CA LYS A 35 4.66 12.86 -11.82
C LYS A 35 3.58 13.95 -11.99
N GLY A 36 3.40 14.77 -10.96
CA GLY A 36 2.42 15.87 -10.96
C GLY A 36 1.01 15.47 -10.55
N THR A 37 0.77 14.19 -10.22
CA THR A 37 -0.54 13.71 -9.75
C THR A 37 -0.78 14.09 -8.29
N ILE A 38 -1.96 14.61 -7.99
CA ILE A 38 -2.51 14.64 -6.62
C ILE A 38 -3.46 13.44 -6.50
N ALA A 39 -3.16 12.51 -5.61
CA ALA A 39 -3.95 11.29 -5.41
C ALA A 39 -4.46 11.22 -3.96
N ALA A 40 -5.64 10.62 -3.78
CA ALA A 40 -6.22 10.35 -2.47
C ALA A 40 -6.40 8.84 -2.27
N VAL A 41 -6.07 8.35 -1.08
CA VAL A 41 -6.32 6.95 -0.68
C VAL A 41 -7.58 6.92 0.19
N THR A 42 -8.62 6.24 -0.26
CA THR A 42 -9.93 6.16 0.41
C THR A 42 -10.30 4.71 0.74
N GLY A 43 -11.35 4.51 1.54
CA GLY A 43 -11.84 3.18 1.92
C GLY A 43 -12.21 3.09 3.41
N VAL A 44 -12.91 2.00 3.77
CA VAL A 44 -13.42 1.76 5.14
C VAL A 44 -12.30 1.70 6.19
N SER A 45 -12.64 1.95 7.45
CA SER A 45 -11.68 1.80 8.55
C SER A 45 -11.11 0.37 8.57
N GLY A 46 -9.80 0.23 8.83
CA GLY A 46 -9.12 -1.07 8.84
C GLY A 46 -8.67 -1.63 7.48
N SER A 47 -9.00 -0.98 6.35
CA SER A 47 -8.68 -1.49 5.01
C SER A 47 -7.20 -1.41 4.58
N GLY A 48 -6.27 -1.06 5.49
CA GLY A 48 -4.83 -0.98 5.18
C GLY A 48 -4.33 0.33 4.58
N LYS A 49 -5.14 1.40 4.52
CA LYS A 49 -4.74 2.71 3.93
C LYS A 49 -3.46 3.29 4.53
N SER A 50 -3.41 3.44 5.86
CA SER A 50 -2.22 3.97 6.54
C SER A 50 -1.01 3.05 6.37
N THR A 51 -1.23 1.73 6.36
CA THR A 51 -0.19 0.74 6.08
C THR A 51 0.39 0.90 4.68
N LEU A 52 -0.45 1.11 3.66
CA LEU A 52 -0.02 1.40 2.30
C LEU A 52 0.81 2.68 2.25
N LEU A 53 0.33 3.77 2.85
CA LEU A 53 1.04 5.05 2.88
C LEU A 53 2.40 4.95 3.59
N HIS A 54 2.50 4.18 4.68
CA HIS A 54 3.78 3.94 5.36
C HIS A 54 4.77 3.20 4.45
N LEU A 55 4.33 2.19 3.69
CA LEU A 55 5.22 1.50 2.75
C LEU A 55 5.68 2.40 1.60
N LEU A 56 4.79 3.26 1.10
CA LEU A 56 5.14 4.20 0.02
C LEU A 56 6.07 5.33 0.51
N GLY A 57 6.02 5.67 1.79
CA GLY A 57 6.82 6.73 2.40
C GLY A 57 8.29 6.38 2.65
N GLY A 58 8.64 5.10 2.64
CA GLY A 58 9.97 4.60 3.01
C GLY A 58 10.09 4.33 4.51
#